data_AF-A0A915YUQ5-F1
#
_entry.id   AF-A0A915YUQ5-F1
#
_cell.length_a   1.000
_cell.length_b   1.000
_cell.length_c   1.000
_cell.angle_alpha   90.00
_cell.angle_beta   90.00
_cell.angle_gamma   90.00
#
_symmetry.space_group_name_H-M   'P 1'
#
loop_
_entity.id
_entity.type
_entity.pdbx_description
1 polymer ?
#
loop_
_entity_poly.entity_id
_entity_poly.type
_entity_poly.pdbx_seq_one_letter_code
_entity_poly.pdbx_strand_id
1 'polypeptide(L)'
;MLFMSWHKFRNLKELNIYTEIDEKTGKELSKALARNRTIINDLHLNSIYNIVLSSLTTLVNLKKLTIFHWENYEKIQQYLAIYEFPNLQDLTLIDDHLLSFKEISLLIEKTIGNITRIHIITTNKTAKEAGILIKAISDNCPKINDLRTYIEPKDFIYIKSLLLNCRSLNAISLNSLEFFINENDNNIGDELLNIFISFSPKSLNSIFISGFWKYSIDTFTQFFESFREQPLYCFGINDRDNYYITNYHKIIVKKYTNEGVVKCSYI
;
A
#
# COMPACT_ATOMS: atom_id res chain seq x y z
N MET A 1 -29.30 -5.68 -17.46
CA MET A 1 -29.00 -4.85 -18.63
C MET A 1 -29.32 -3.40 -18.30
N LEU A 2 -28.34 -2.66 -17.76
CA LEU A 2 -28.47 -1.23 -17.46
C LEU A 2 -28.06 -0.44 -18.71
N PHE A 3 -29.02 0.18 -19.39
CA PHE A 3 -28.74 1.18 -20.41
C PHE A 3 -28.29 2.49 -19.72
N MET A 4 -27.02 2.59 -19.35
CA MET A 4 -26.42 3.89 -19.02
C MET A 4 -26.06 4.59 -20.33
N SER A 5 -26.77 5.68 -20.64
CA SER A 5 -26.44 6.54 -21.77
C SER A 5 -25.20 7.38 -21.43
N TRP A 6 -24.05 7.02 -21.99
CA TRP A 6 -22.78 7.70 -21.77
C TRP A 6 -22.72 9.14 -22.33
N HIS A 7 -23.77 9.58 -23.04
CA HIS A 7 -23.89 10.93 -23.59
C HIS A 7 -24.19 12.02 -22.55
N LYS A 8 -24.55 11.65 -21.31
CA LYS A 8 -24.80 12.59 -20.20
C LYS A 8 -23.60 12.85 -19.27
N PHE A 9 -22.44 12.22 -19.50
CA PHE A 9 -21.21 12.46 -18.71
C PHE A 9 -20.47 13.73 -19.14
N ARG A 10 -21.05 14.91 -18.88
CA ARG A 10 -20.33 16.19 -18.91
C ARG A 10 -20.14 16.66 -17.47
N ASN A 11 -18.92 17.07 -17.10
CA ASN A 11 -18.55 17.64 -15.79
C ASN A 11 -18.44 16.65 -14.61
N LEU A 12 -18.28 15.35 -14.87
CA LEU A 12 -18.12 14.36 -13.82
C LEU A 12 -16.67 14.39 -13.29
N LYS A 13 -16.48 14.76 -12.02
CA LYS A 13 -15.17 14.75 -11.35
C LYS A 13 -14.80 13.38 -10.79
N GLU A 14 -15.81 12.61 -10.39
CA GLU A 14 -15.68 11.32 -9.73
C GLU A 14 -16.47 10.27 -10.50
N LEU A 15 -15.81 9.16 -10.85
CA LEU A 15 -16.43 8.02 -11.52
C LEU A 15 -16.18 6.74 -10.71
N ASN A 16 -17.26 6.11 -10.25
CA ASN A 16 -17.22 4.83 -9.57
C ASN A 16 -17.92 3.76 -10.41
N ILE A 17 -17.22 2.68 -10.74
CA ILE A 17 -17.78 1.53 -11.44
C ILE A 17 -17.44 0.26 -10.67
N TYR A 18 -18.46 -0.29 -10.02
CA TYR A 18 -18.35 -1.46 -9.14
C TYR A 18 -18.68 -2.79 -9.82
N THR A 19 -19.08 -2.75 -11.09
CA THR A 19 -19.48 -3.95 -11.84
C THR A 19 -18.46 -4.24 -12.92
N GLU A 20 -18.38 -5.52 -13.30
CA GLU A 20 -17.67 -5.88 -14.53
C GLU A 20 -18.32 -5.17 -15.72
N ILE A 21 -17.46 -4.72 -16.64
CA ILE A 21 -17.86 -3.96 -17.81
C ILE A 21 -17.58 -4.84 -19.01
N ASP A 22 -18.59 -5.15 -19.81
CA ASP A 22 -18.38 -5.87 -21.08
C ASP A 22 -17.56 -5.03 -22.08
N GLU A 23 -17.00 -5.66 -23.11
CA GLU A 23 -16.14 -5.00 -24.10
C GLU A 23 -16.80 -3.77 -24.76
N LYS A 24 -18.09 -3.83 -25.07
CA LYS A 24 -18.83 -2.74 -25.71
C LYS A 24 -18.96 -1.56 -24.75
N THR A 25 -19.36 -1.83 -23.50
CA THR A 25 -19.49 -0.81 -22.47
C THR A 25 -18.12 -0.22 -22.12
N GLY A 26 -17.06 -1.03 -22.10
CA GLY A 26 -15.69 -0.59 -21.84
C GLY A 26 -15.15 0.35 -22.92
N LYS A 27 -15.45 0.09 -24.20
CA LYS A 27 -15.14 1.01 -25.31
C LYS A 27 -15.86 2.35 -25.18
N GLU A 28 -17.14 2.36 -24.81
CA GLU A 28 -17.89 3.61 -24.61
C GLU A 28 -17.40 4.39 -23.38
N LEU A 29 -17.10 3.69 -22.28
CA LEU A 29 -16.46 4.28 -21.11
C LEU A 29 -15.13 4.93 -21.49
N SER A 30 -14.29 4.24 -22.27
CA SER A 30 -13.00 4.77 -22.72
C SER A 30 -13.15 6.09 -23.48
N LYS A 31 -14.15 6.17 -24.37
CA LYS A 31 -14.48 7.42 -25.08
C LYS A 31 -14.93 8.51 -24.11
N ALA A 32 -15.71 8.16 -23.08
CA ALA A 32 -16.16 9.11 -22.07
C ALA A 32 -15.00 9.63 -21.19
N LEU A 33 -14.09 8.76 -20.78
CA LEU A 33 -12.87 9.10 -20.02
C LEU A 33 -11.99 10.05 -20.82
N ALA A 34 -11.71 9.72 -22.09
CA ALA A 34 -10.90 10.57 -22.97
C ALA A 34 -11.51 11.98 -23.18
N ARG A 35 -12.85 12.08 -23.25
CA ARG A 35 -13.57 13.37 -23.37
C ARG A 35 -13.52 14.20 -22.08
N ASN A 36 -13.44 13.56 -20.93
CA ASN A 36 -13.46 14.21 -19.61
C ASN A 36 -12.08 14.22 -18.93
N ARG A 37 -11.00 14.04 -19.70
CA ARG A 37 -9.64 13.82 -19.20
C ARG A 37 -9.06 14.92 -18.29
N THR A 38 -9.57 16.15 -18.43
CA THR A 38 -9.17 17.30 -17.60
C THR A 38 -10.12 17.54 -16.42
N ILE A 39 -11.22 16.81 -16.34
CA ILE A 39 -12.28 17.00 -15.33
C ILE A 39 -12.22 15.90 -14.29
N ILE A 40 -12.04 14.66 -14.72
CA ILE A 40 -11.97 13.49 -13.82
C ILE A 40 -10.74 13.63 -12.95
N ASN A 41 -10.96 13.59 -11.64
CA ASN A 41 -9.92 13.61 -10.63
C ASN A 41 -10.01 12.44 -9.64
N ASP A 42 -11.11 11.69 -9.65
CA ASP A 42 -11.33 10.51 -8.82
C ASP A 42 -11.89 9.39 -9.70
N LEU A 43 -11.16 8.28 -9.78
CA LEU A 43 -11.50 7.15 -10.62
C LEU A 43 -11.43 5.87 -9.82
N HIS A 44 -12.54 5.15 -9.82
CA HIS A 44 -12.70 3.90 -9.14
C HIS A 44 -13.29 2.86 -10.09
N LEU A 45 -12.54 1.79 -10.30
CA LEU A 45 -12.85 0.75 -11.28
C LEU A 45 -12.76 -0.64 -10.65
N ASN A 46 -13.76 -1.48 -10.93
CA ASN A 46 -13.75 -2.90 -10.59
C ASN A 46 -12.87 -3.75 -11.51
N SER A 47 -12.48 -3.22 -12.67
CA SER A 47 -11.47 -3.79 -13.55
C SER A 47 -11.12 -2.77 -14.63
N ILE A 48 -9.92 -2.89 -15.21
CA ILE A 48 -9.51 -2.14 -16.40
C ILE A 48 -9.47 -3.01 -17.68
N TYR A 49 -9.84 -4.29 -17.60
CA TYR A 49 -9.63 -5.26 -18.68
C TYR A 49 -10.27 -4.83 -20.01
N ASN A 50 -11.52 -4.34 -19.96
CA ASN A 50 -12.27 -3.94 -21.15
C ASN A 50 -12.14 -2.43 -21.48
N ILE A 51 -11.27 -1.70 -20.77
CA ILE A 51 -11.03 -0.28 -21.00
C ILE A 51 -9.86 -0.11 -21.98
N VAL A 52 -10.05 0.72 -23.00
CA VAL A 52 -9.02 1.06 -23.97
C VAL A 52 -7.93 1.90 -23.29
N LEU A 53 -6.73 1.33 -23.21
CA LEU A 53 -5.55 1.85 -22.51
C LEU A 53 -5.26 3.34 -22.76
N SER A 54 -5.32 3.77 -24.04
CA SER A 54 -5.02 5.14 -24.44
C SER A 54 -5.98 6.18 -23.86
N SER A 55 -7.15 5.78 -23.37
CA SER A 55 -8.05 6.70 -22.69
C SER A 55 -7.57 7.05 -21.28
N LEU A 56 -6.97 6.09 -20.57
CA LEU A 56 -6.52 6.25 -19.19
C LEU A 56 -5.22 7.05 -19.08
N THR A 57 -4.28 6.87 -20.00
CA THR A 57 -3.01 7.65 -20.02
C THR A 57 -3.23 9.16 -20.10
N THR A 58 -4.40 9.61 -20.56
CA THR A 58 -4.70 11.04 -20.75
C THR A 58 -5.29 11.75 -19.53
N LEU A 59 -5.59 11.03 -18.43
CA LEU A 59 -6.22 11.58 -17.23
C LEU A 59 -5.22 12.35 -16.34
N VAL A 60 -4.65 13.43 -16.88
CA VAL A 60 -3.58 14.21 -16.22
C VAL A 60 -3.99 14.85 -14.89
N ASN A 61 -5.29 15.07 -14.68
CA ASN A 61 -5.83 15.68 -13.46
C ASN A 61 -6.29 14.64 -12.42
N LEU A 62 -6.03 13.35 -12.67
CA LEU A 62 -6.36 12.29 -11.73
C LEU A 62 -5.59 12.48 -10.42
N LYS A 63 -6.33 12.53 -9.32
CA LYS A 63 -5.82 12.64 -7.96
C LYS A 63 -6.03 11.35 -7.17
N LYS A 64 -7.09 10.62 -7.45
CA LYS A 64 -7.38 9.34 -6.79
C LYS A 64 -7.62 8.25 -7.81
N LEU A 65 -6.95 7.13 -7.61
CA LEU A 65 -7.13 5.93 -8.41
C LEU A 65 -7.36 4.75 -7.48
N THR A 66 -8.51 4.11 -7.65
CA THR A 66 -8.82 2.84 -6.99
C THR A 66 -9.13 1.79 -8.04
N ILE A 67 -8.38 0.68 -8.03
CA ILE A 67 -8.63 -0.46 -8.90
C ILE A 67 -8.81 -1.70 -8.01
N PHE A 68 -10.02 -2.25 -8.05
CA PHE A 68 -10.28 -3.61 -7.59
C PHE A 68 -10.07 -4.51 -8.81
N HIS A 69 -9.39 -5.63 -8.65
CA HIS A 69 -9.19 -6.56 -9.75
C HIS A 69 -9.18 -8.00 -9.25
N TRP A 70 -10.16 -8.76 -9.70
CA TRP A 70 -10.35 -10.15 -9.25
C TRP A 70 -10.07 -11.18 -10.36
N GLU A 71 -9.88 -10.78 -11.64
CA GLU A 71 -9.77 -11.73 -12.76
C GLU A 71 -8.83 -11.30 -13.91
N ASN A 72 -7.91 -12.17 -14.33
CA ASN A 72 -7.03 -12.04 -15.51
C ASN A 72 -5.88 -11.00 -15.40
N TYR A 73 -4.65 -11.47 -15.13
CA TYR A 73 -3.60 -10.74 -14.40
C TYR A 73 -2.45 -10.16 -15.24
N GLU A 74 -2.12 -10.73 -16.40
CA GLU A 74 -0.88 -10.36 -17.12
C GLU A 74 -0.94 -8.97 -17.79
N LYS A 75 -2.13 -8.53 -18.21
CA LYS A 75 -2.27 -7.29 -19.00
C LYS A 75 -2.23 -6.03 -18.15
N ILE A 76 -2.69 -6.08 -16.90
CA ILE A 76 -2.82 -4.88 -16.05
C ILE A 76 -1.48 -4.36 -15.57
N GLN A 77 -0.59 -5.26 -15.17
CA GLN A 77 0.76 -4.89 -14.75
C GLN A 77 1.44 -4.07 -15.85
N GLN A 78 1.40 -4.55 -17.09
CA GLN A 78 1.94 -3.82 -18.25
C GLN A 78 1.30 -2.43 -18.44
N TYR A 79 0.03 -2.25 -18.07
CA TYR A 79 -0.67 -0.97 -18.22
C TYR A 79 -0.27 0.05 -17.15
N LEU A 80 -0.11 -0.39 -15.90
CA LEU A 80 0.36 0.50 -14.81
C LEU A 80 1.72 1.11 -15.15
N ALA A 81 2.60 0.35 -15.81
CA ALA A 81 3.90 0.83 -16.25
C ALA A 81 3.84 1.95 -17.31
N ILE A 82 2.73 2.12 -18.02
CA ILE A 82 2.60 3.10 -19.12
C ILE A 82 1.90 4.36 -18.64
N TYR A 83 1.01 4.27 -17.65
CA TYR A 83 0.33 5.44 -17.08
C TYR A 83 1.30 6.44 -16.45
N GLU A 84 0.94 7.73 -16.49
CA GLU A 84 1.76 8.82 -15.94
C GLU A 84 1.14 9.48 -14.71
N PHE A 85 -0.19 9.60 -14.64
CA PHE A 85 -0.98 10.24 -13.56
C PHE A 85 -0.18 11.24 -12.69
N PRO A 86 0.36 12.33 -13.26
CA PRO A 86 1.36 13.15 -12.59
C PRO A 86 0.85 13.77 -11.28
N ASN A 87 -0.45 14.05 -11.22
CA ASN A 87 -1.13 14.68 -10.08
C ASN A 87 -1.71 13.69 -9.06
N LEU A 88 -1.38 12.40 -9.14
CA LEU A 88 -1.91 11.38 -8.24
C LEU A 88 -1.54 11.69 -6.80
N GLN A 89 -2.52 11.56 -5.92
CA GLN A 89 -2.43 11.80 -4.47
C GLN A 89 -2.76 10.54 -3.67
N ASP A 90 -3.53 9.64 -4.25
CA ASP A 90 -4.14 8.50 -3.59
C ASP A 90 -4.21 7.33 -4.56
N LEU A 91 -3.53 6.24 -4.21
CA LEU A 91 -3.50 5.02 -4.98
C LEU A 91 -3.98 3.86 -4.11
N THR A 92 -5.05 3.21 -4.53
CA THR A 92 -5.52 1.97 -3.93
C THR A 92 -5.59 0.88 -5.00
N LEU A 93 -4.85 -0.20 -4.79
CA LEU A 93 -4.84 -1.36 -5.68
C LEU A 93 -5.18 -2.60 -4.85
N ILE A 94 -6.23 -3.30 -5.27
CA ILE A 94 -6.65 -4.57 -4.67
C ILE A 94 -6.63 -5.62 -5.76
N ASP A 95 -5.63 -6.50 -5.73
CA ASP A 95 -5.39 -7.50 -6.76
C ASP A 95 -4.96 -8.82 -6.11
N ASP A 96 -5.81 -9.84 -6.20
CA ASP A 96 -5.54 -11.17 -5.64
C ASP A 96 -4.45 -11.95 -6.38
N HIS A 97 -4.02 -11.46 -7.54
CA HIS A 97 -3.07 -12.12 -8.44
C HIS A 97 -1.86 -11.25 -8.79
N LEU A 98 -1.56 -10.23 -7.98
CA LEU A 98 -0.38 -9.38 -8.17
C LEU A 98 0.89 -10.24 -8.18
N LEU A 99 1.61 -10.26 -9.31
CA LEU A 99 2.83 -11.07 -9.49
C LEU A 99 4.09 -10.26 -9.17
N SER A 100 4.06 -8.96 -9.41
CA SER A 100 5.17 -8.04 -9.24
C SER A 100 4.69 -6.67 -8.81
N PHE A 101 5.50 -6.00 -7.97
CA PHE A 101 5.31 -4.59 -7.62
C PHE A 101 6.05 -3.62 -8.57
N LYS A 102 6.78 -4.13 -9.56
CA LYS A 102 7.64 -3.34 -10.45
C LYS A 102 6.84 -2.32 -11.25
N GLU A 103 5.72 -2.71 -11.85
CA GLU A 103 4.95 -1.77 -12.68
C GLU A 103 4.25 -0.71 -11.87
N ILE A 104 3.92 -1.02 -10.61
CA ILE A 104 3.45 -0.02 -9.64
C ILE A 104 4.57 0.99 -9.36
N SER A 105 5.81 0.52 -9.17
CA SER A 105 6.96 1.41 -8.94
C SER A 105 7.18 2.40 -10.10
N LEU A 106 7.04 1.94 -11.35
CA LEU A 106 7.14 2.79 -12.54
C LEU A 106 6.04 3.85 -12.61
N LEU A 107 4.82 3.54 -12.14
CA LEU A 107 3.76 4.53 -12.01
C LEU A 107 4.13 5.60 -10.98
N ILE A 108 4.64 5.19 -9.81
CA ILE A 108 5.04 6.10 -8.73
C ILE A 108 6.13 7.07 -9.18
N GLU A 109 7.14 6.57 -9.90
CA GLU A 109 8.27 7.37 -10.43
C GLU A 109 7.85 8.46 -11.43
N LYS A 110 6.69 8.32 -12.07
CA LYS A 110 6.16 9.31 -13.02
C LYS A 110 5.30 10.39 -12.35
N THR A 111 5.00 10.24 -11.07
CA THR A 111 4.24 11.25 -10.33
C THR A 111 5.12 12.42 -9.91
N ILE A 112 4.52 13.59 -9.67
CA ILE A 112 5.27 14.79 -9.24
C ILE A 112 5.49 14.85 -7.72
N GLY A 113 5.34 13.72 -7.02
CA GLY A 113 5.55 13.60 -5.58
C GLY A 113 4.45 14.16 -4.68
N ASN A 114 3.21 14.19 -5.19
CA ASN A 114 2.03 14.61 -4.44
C ASN A 114 1.26 13.46 -3.78
N ILE A 115 1.76 12.22 -3.89
CA ILE A 115 1.13 11.07 -3.27
C ILE A 115 1.17 11.21 -1.74
N THR A 116 -0.02 11.07 -1.15
CA THR A 116 -0.26 11.09 0.30
C THR A 116 -0.66 9.71 0.81
N ARG A 117 -1.30 8.88 0.00
CA ARG A 117 -1.71 7.52 0.39
C ARG A 117 -1.43 6.49 -0.70
N ILE A 118 -0.87 5.35 -0.29
CA ILE A 118 -0.71 4.16 -1.14
C ILE A 118 -1.18 2.95 -0.35
N HIS A 119 -2.24 2.30 -0.82
CA HIS A 119 -2.73 1.04 -0.29
C HIS A 119 -2.67 -0.03 -1.37
N ILE A 120 -1.81 -1.02 -1.18
CA ILE A 120 -1.73 -2.20 -2.04
C ILE A 120 -2.15 -3.40 -1.21
N ILE A 121 -3.13 -4.14 -1.73
CA ILE A 121 -3.74 -5.28 -1.07
C ILE A 121 -3.72 -6.43 -2.07
N THR A 122 -3.04 -7.51 -1.70
CA THR A 122 -3.00 -8.75 -2.47
C THR A 122 -3.06 -9.97 -1.57
N THR A 123 -3.68 -11.04 -2.07
CA THR A 123 -3.62 -12.36 -1.43
C THR A 123 -2.44 -13.19 -1.96
N ASN A 124 -1.79 -12.77 -3.05
CA ASN A 124 -0.61 -13.44 -3.58
C ASN A 124 0.64 -13.12 -2.75
N LYS A 125 0.99 -13.99 -1.82
CA LYS A 125 2.19 -13.86 -0.98
C LYS A 125 3.50 -14.10 -1.73
N THR A 126 3.46 -14.61 -2.96
CA THR A 126 4.67 -14.89 -3.78
C THR A 126 5.05 -13.74 -4.72
N ALA A 127 4.34 -12.61 -4.64
CA ALA A 127 4.62 -11.41 -5.42
C ALA A 127 6.08 -10.96 -5.24
N LYS A 128 6.72 -10.49 -6.31
CA LYS A 128 8.13 -10.13 -6.32
C LYS A 128 8.34 -8.62 -6.34
N GLU A 129 9.56 -8.21 -6.02
CA GLU A 129 10.05 -6.83 -6.22
C GLU A 129 9.41 -5.78 -5.28
N ALA A 130 8.95 -6.20 -4.10
CA ALA A 130 8.47 -5.30 -3.06
C ALA A 130 9.49 -4.21 -2.69
N GLY A 131 10.77 -4.57 -2.55
CA GLY A 131 11.86 -3.62 -2.31
C GLY A 131 12.00 -2.53 -3.40
N ILE A 132 11.75 -2.87 -4.67
CA ILE A 132 11.80 -1.88 -5.78
C ILE A 132 10.70 -0.83 -5.59
N LEU A 133 9.49 -1.28 -5.25
CA LEU A 133 8.39 -0.37 -4.96
C LEU A 133 8.68 0.52 -3.74
N ILE A 134 9.17 -0.04 -2.64
CA ILE A 134 9.45 0.73 -1.42
C ILE A 134 10.53 1.78 -1.69
N LYS A 135 11.56 1.42 -2.48
CA LYS A 135 12.57 2.36 -2.93
C LYS A 135 11.94 3.48 -3.77
N ALA A 136 11.10 3.16 -4.75
CA ALA A 136 10.43 4.17 -5.57
C ALA A 136 9.55 5.11 -4.74
N ILE A 137 8.83 4.59 -3.74
CA ILE A 137 8.03 5.41 -2.80
C ILE A 137 8.96 6.32 -1.98
N SER A 138 10.02 5.76 -1.40
CA SER A 138 11.03 6.52 -0.64
C SER A 138 11.63 7.67 -1.44
N ASP A 139 11.88 7.46 -2.72
CA ASP A 139 12.57 8.45 -3.58
C ASP A 139 11.61 9.51 -4.14
N ASN A 140 10.34 9.16 -4.34
CA ASN A 140 9.40 10.02 -5.09
C ASN A 140 8.22 10.55 -4.26
N CYS A 141 7.96 10.03 -3.06
CA CYS A 141 6.75 10.35 -2.28
C CYS A 141 7.06 10.98 -0.91
N PRO A 142 7.68 12.18 -0.84
CA PRO A 142 8.04 12.82 0.45
C PRO A 142 6.81 13.22 1.30
N LYS A 143 5.63 13.33 0.67
CA LYS A 143 4.36 13.71 1.30
C LYS A 143 3.50 12.53 1.72
N ILE A 144 3.95 11.29 1.51
CA ILE A 144 3.19 10.11 1.91
C ILE A 144 2.94 10.14 3.42
N ASN A 145 1.68 9.94 3.80
CA ASN A 145 1.22 9.92 5.18
C ASN A 145 0.67 8.54 5.60
N ASP A 146 0.22 7.73 4.64
CA ASP A 146 -0.41 6.44 4.90
C ASP A 146 0.03 5.44 3.83
N LEU A 147 0.75 4.40 4.28
CA LEU A 147 1.27 3.35 3.42
C LEU A 147 0.79 1.99 3.90
N ARG A 148 0.20 1.20 3.00
CA ARG A 148 -0.04 -0.23 3.18
C ARG A 148 0.55 -1.00 2.01
N THR A 149 1.52 -1.88 2.31
CA THR A 149 2.22 -2.66 1.29
C THR A 149 2.80 -3.95 1.89
N TYR A 150 3.64 -4.64 1.11
CA TYR A 150 4.27 -5.90 1.45
C TYR A 150 5.79 -5.76 1.48
N ILE A 151 6.46 -6.65 2.24
CA ILE A 151 7.91 -6.73 2.38
C ILE A 151 8.38 -8.18 2.59
N GLU A 152 9.65 -8.42 2.30
CA GLU A 152 10.45 -9.56 2.75
C GLU A 152 11.72 -9.05 3.46
N PRO A 153 12.47 -9.90 4.19
CA PRO A 153 13.62 -9.45 4.99
C PRO A 153 14.68 -8.66 4.20
N LYS A 154 14.95 -9.04 2.94
CA LYS A 154 15.91 -8.32 2.09
C LYS A 154 15.50 -6.88 1.76
N ASP A 155 14.23 -6.52 1.98
CA ASP A 155 13.70 -5.19 1.70
C ASP A 155 13.84 -4.21 2.87
N PHE A 156 14.29 -4.67 4.05
CA PHE A 156 14.42 -3.84 5.25
C PHE A 156 15.32 -2.61 5.03
N ILE A 157 16.35 -2.73 4.19
CA ILE A 157 17.19 -1.58 3.80
C ILE A 157 16.38 -0.47 3.14
N TYR A 158 15.34 -0.80 2.37
CA TYR A 158 14.47 0.19 1.73
C TYR A 158 13.44 0.76 2.70
N ILE A 159 13.01 0.01 3.71
CA ILE A 159 12.18 0.54 4.82
C ILE A 159 12.95 1.62 5.58
N LYS A 160 14.24 1.41 5.85
CA LYS A 160 15.09 2.45 6.44
C LYS A 160 15.09 3.72 5.58
N SER A 161 15.31 3.61 4.27
CA SER A 161 15.28 4.76 3.35
C SER A 161 13.91 5.46 3.35
N LEU A 162 12.82 4.69 3.34
CA LEU A 162 11.45 5.19 3.42
C LEU A 162 11.24 6.06 4.67
N LEU A 163 11.63 5.57 5.86
CA LEU A 163 11.45 6.32 7.12
C LEU A 163 12.30 7.61 7.19
N LEU A 164 13.46 7.61 6.52
CA LEU A 164 14.33 8.78 6.42
C LEU A 164 13.80 9.83 5.44
N ASN A 165 13.24 9.41 4.30
CA ASN A 165 12.82 10.33 3.25
C ASN A 165 11.36 10.79 3.40
N CYS A 166 10.47 9.93 3.89
CA CYS A 166 9.04 10.19 4.01
C CYS A 166 8.69 10.74 5.40
N ARG A 167 9.15 11.96 5.71
CA ARG A 167 8.99 12.58 7.04
C ARG A 167 7.55 12.98 7.40
N SER A 168 6.61 12.84 6.47
CA SER A 168 5.16 13.04 6.68
C SER A 168 4.43 11.74 7.04
N LEU A 169 5.12 10.59 7.03
CA LEU A 169 4.51 9.28 7.23
C LEU A 169 3.91 9.16 8.62
N ASN A 170 2.60 8.97 8.70
CA ASN A 170 1.82 8.90 9.94
C ASN A 170 1.41 7.46 10.26
N ALA A 171 1.07 6.70 9.23
CA ALA A 171 0.65 5.31 9.33
C ALA A 171 1.41 4.42 8.34
N ILE A 172 1.85 3.26 8.82
CA ILE A 172 2.46 2.23 7.99
C ILE A 172 1.89 0.86 8.33
N SER A 173 1.54 0.10 7.29
CA SER A 173 1.09 -1.29 7.36
C SER A 173 1.96 -2.14 6.44
N LEU A 174 2.76 -3.03 7.04
CA LEU A 174 3.69 -3.91 6.33
C LEU A 174 3.26 -5.36 6.49
N ASN A 175 2.88 -6.00 5.38
CA ASN A 175 2.53 -7.41 5.35
C ASN A 175 3.71 -8.23 4.84
N SER A 176 3.91 -9.43 5.38
CA SER A 176 4.92 -10.36 4.90
C SER A 176 4.52 -10.95 3.56
N LEU A 177 5.45 -10.89 2.60
CA LEU A 177 5.49 -11.86 1.52
C LEU A 177 5.96 -13.22 2.06
N GLU A 178 5.80 -14.26 1.27
CA GLU A 178 6.34 -15.59 1.57
C GLU A 178 7.85 -15.57 1.40
N PHE A 179 8.57 -16.01 2.43
CA PHE A 179 10.01 -16.19 2.40
C PHE A 179 10.40 -17.43 3.21
N PHE A 180 11.54 -18.03 2.86
CA PHE A 180 12.05 -19.18 3.58
C PHE A 180 12.63 -18.75 4.93
N ILE A 181 12.05 -19.26 6.02
CA ILE A 181 12.61 -19.14 7.36
C ILE A 181 13.54 -20.34 7.57
N ASN A 182 14.83 -20.09 7.71
CA ASN A 182 15.72 -21.11 8.25
C ASN A 182 15.34 -21.31 9.73
N GLU A 183 15.16 -22.55 10.19
CA GLU A 183 14.79 -22.83 11.59
C GLU A 183 15.83 -22.30 12.60
N ASN A 184 17.07 -22.11 12.13
CA ASN A 184 18.16 -21.49 12.89
C ASN A 184 18.18 -19.96 12.79
N ASP A 185 17.27 -19.34 12.03
CA ASP A 185 17.20 -17.90 11.85
C ASP A 185 16.56 -17.23 13.07
N ASN A 186 17.33 -16.29 13.61
CA ASN A 186 17.12 -15.67 14.92
C ASN A 186 16.25 -14.44 14.76
N ASN A 187 14.98 -14.53 15.18
CA ASN A 187 14.10 -13.37 15.40
C ASN A 187 14.21 -12.27 14.32
N ILE A 188 14.08 -12.63 13.04
CA ILE A 188 14.26 -11.71 11.91
C ILE A 188 13.44 -10.42 12.03
N GLY A 189 12.29 -10.46 12.72
CA GLY A 189 11.47 -9.28 12.99
C GLY A 189 12.16 -8.24 13.88
N ASP A 190 13.17 -8.62 14.66
CA ASP A 190 13.94 -7.70 15.50
C ASP A 190 14.67 -6.64 14.66
N GLU A 191 15.17 -7.01 13.48
CA GLU A 191 15.79 -6.03 12.58
C GLU A 191 14.78 -4.97 12.13
N LEU A 192 13.56 -5.39 11.78
CA LEU A 192 12.48 -4.47 11.41
C LEU A 192 12.10 -3.53 12.55
N LEU A 193 11.98 -4.05 13.79
CA LEU A 193 11.69 -3.22 14.96
C LEU A 193 12.83 -2.24 15.26
N ASN A 194 14.09 -2.68 15.17
CA ASN A 194 15.26 -1.82 15.36
C ASN A 194 15.34 -0.70 14.32
N ILE A 195 14.89 -0.96 13.08
CA ILE A 195 14.75 0.07 12.05
C ILE A 195 13.70 1.11 12.47
N PHE A 196 12.54 0.69 12.98
CA PHE A 196 11.55 1.63 13.49
C PHE A 196 12.08 2.45 14.67
N ILE A 197 12.72 1.82 15.65
CA ILE A 197 13.32 2.53 16.80
C ILE A 197 14.30 3.61 16.34
N SER A 198 15.13 3.29 15.34
CA SER A 198 16.24 4.16 14.93
C SER A 198 15.85 5.25 13.94
N PHE A 199 14.88 5.00 13.06
CA PHE A 199 14.67 5.82 11.86
C PHE A 199 13.26 6.43 11.74
N SER A 200 12.31 6.04 12.60
CA SER A 200 10.93 6.54 12.50
C SER A 200 10.85 8.06 12.51
N PRO A 201 10.08 8.67 11.60
CA PRO A 201 9.82 10.11 11.68
C PRO A 201 8.91 10.41 12.86
N LYS A 202 9.00 11.63 13.41
CA LYS A 202 8.12 12.12 14.48
C LYS A 202 6.64 12.18 14.08
N SER A 203 6.28 11.98 12.81
CA SER A 203 4.89 11.86 12.41
C SER A 203 4.34 10.45 12.62
N LEU A 204 5.20 9.42 12.62
CA LEU A 204 4.77 8.03 12.63
C LEU A 204 4.22 7.65 14.00
N ASN A 205 2.92 7.37 14.07
CA ASN A 205 2.25 6.97 15.30
C ASN A 205 1.34 5.75 15.14
N SER A 206 1.21 5.22 13.92
CA SER A 206 0.39 4.04 13.65
C SER A 206 1.21 3.00 12.87
N ILE A 207 1.45 1.85 13.49
CA ILE A 207 2.28 0.78 12.93
C ILE A 207 1.51 -0.53 12.95
N PHE A 208 1.35 -1.13 11.77
CA PHE A 208 0.74 -2.46 11.61
C PHE A 208 1.74 -3.36 10.90
N ILE A 209 2.03 -4.52 11.48
CA ILE A 209 2.99 -5.48 10.90
C ILE A 209 2.33 -6.85 10.89
N SER A 210 2.25 -7.53 9.75
CA SER A 210 1.57 -8.82 9.65
C SER A 210 2.36 -9.88 8.90
N GLY A 211 2.07 -11.15 9.15
CA GLY A 211 2.71 -12.28 8.49
C GLY A 211 3.87 -12.87 9.29
N PHE A 212 4.88 -13.41 8.61
CA PHE A 212 5.82 -14.38 9.18
C PHE A 212 7.02 -13.77 9.92
N TRP A 213 6.75 -12.89 10.89
CA TRP A 213 7.81 -12.22 11.65
C TRP A 213 7.94 -12.81 13.05
N LYS A 214 9.13 -13.31 13.37
CA LYS A 214 9.51 -13.73 14.72
C LYS A 214 10.24 -12.60 15.42
N TYR A 215 9.83 -12.28 16.64
CA TYR A 215 10.42 -11.24 17.47
C TYR A 215 10.96 -11.83 18.77
N SER A 216 12.04 -11.27 19.30
CA SER A 216 12.43 -11.50 20.69
C SER A 216 11.61 -10.62 21.62
N ILE A 217 11.40 -11.13 22.84
CA ILE A 217 10.74 -10.37 23.91
C ILE A 217 11.51 -9.08 24.25
N ASP A 218 12.83 -9.14 24.20
CA ASP A 218 13.69 -8.00 24.54
C ASP A 218 13.56 -6.88 23.50
N THR A 219 13.71 -7.18 22.21
CA THR A 219 13.55 -6.18 21.14
C THR A 219 12.13 -5.65 21.09
N PHE A 220 11.12 -6.50 21.30
CA PHE A 220 9.72 -6.10 21.37
C PHE A 220 9.47 -5.12 22.52
N THR A 221 10.10 -5.34 23.68
CA THR A 221 10.04 -4.43 24.83
C THR A 221 10.74 -3.10 24.51
N GLN A 222 11.97 -3.15 23.98
CA GLN A 222 12.74 -1.96 23.59
C GLN A 222 12.00 -1.10 22.56
N PHE A 223 11.30 -1.74 21.62
CA PHE A 223 10.44 -1.06 20.66
C PHE A 223 9.42 -0.18 21.36
N PHE A 224 8.61 -0.71 22.28
CA PHE A 224 7.62 0.12 22.98
C PHE A 224 8.26 1.15 23.93
N GLU A 225 9.36 0.81 24.59
CA GLU A 225 10.12 1.78 25.42
C GLU A 225 10.52 3.03 24.62
N SER A 226 10.89 2.86 23.34
CA SER A 226 11.24 3.97 22.45
C SER A 226 10.09 4.95 22.16
N PHE A 227 8.83 4.53 22.35
CA PHE A 227 7.63 5.35 22.15
C PHE A 227 7.06 5.93 23.45
N ARG A 228 7.78 5.88 24.59
CA ARG A 228 7.29 6.50 25.84
C ARG A 228 7.09 8.01 25.72
N GLU A 229 8.03 8.71 25.10
CA GLU A 229 7.95 10.16 24.90
C GLU A 229 6.98 10.54 23.78
N GLN A 230 6.75 9.61 22.86
CA GLN A 230 5.88 9.77 21.71
C GLN A 230 4.96 8.55 21.57
N PRO A 231 3.84 8.52 22.33
CA PRO A 231 2.96 7.37 22.32
C PRO A 231 2.40 7.06 20.93
N LEU A 232 2.36 5.77 20.60
CA LEU A 232 1.70 5.29 19.40
C LEU A 232 0.19 5.50 19.53
N TYR A 233 -0.42 6.02 18.48
CA TYR A 233 -1.87 6.01 18.34
C TYR A 233 -2.37 4.58 18.17
N CYS A 234 -1.73 3.80 17.30
CA CYS A 234 -2.13 2.42 17.08
C CYS A 234 -0.94 1.51 16.81
N PHE A 235 -0.95 0.33 17.42
CA PHE A 235 -0.05 -0.76 17.08
C PHE A 235 -0.85 -2.00 16.73
N GLY A 236 -0.48 -2.72 15.68
CA GLY A 236 -1.20 -3.93 15.30
C GLY A 236 -0.28 -5.02 14.77
N ILE A 237 -0.55 -6.25 15.18
CA ILE A 237 -0.07 -7.45 14.51
C ILE A 237 -1.26 -8.24 14.02
N ASN A 238 -1.41 -8.38 12.69
CA ASN A 238 -2.48 -9.18 12.13
C ASN A 238 -2.02 -10.65 12.06
N ASP A 239 -2.55 -11.43 13.00
CA ASP A 239 -2.09 -12.75 13.45
C ASP A 239 -2.72 -13.93 12.69
N ARG A 240 -3.49 -13.70 11.61
CA ARG A 240 -4.24 -14.80 10.95
C ARG A 240 -3.37 -15.97 10.51
N ASP A 241 -2.08 -15.72 10.23
CA ASP A 241 -1.11 -16.72 9.78
C ASP A 241 0.20 -16.71 10.59
N ASN A 242 0.30 -15.99 11.73
CA ASN A 242 1.57 -15.79 12.43
C ASN A 242 1.74 -16.73 13.64
N TYR A 243 2.48 -17.83 13.46
CA TYR A 243 2.77 -18.79 14.53
C TYR A 243 3.79 -18.28 15.57
N TYR A 244 4.37 -17.09 15.41
CA TYR A 244 5.47 -16.60 16.23
C TYR A 244 5.06 -15.66 17.37
N ILE A 245 3.82 -15.15 17.37
CA ILE A 245 3.32 -14.28 18.43
C ILE A 245 2.83 -15.10 19.63
N THR A 246 3.72 -15.26 20.61
CA THR A 246 3.40 -15.97 21.86
C THR A 246 2.59 -15.11 22.85
N ASN A 247 2.02 -15.75 23.89
CA ASN A 247 1.34 -15.04 24.99
C ASN A 247 2.22 -13.99 25.68
N TYR A 248 3.54 -14.18 25.72
CA TYR A 248 4.46 -13.19 26.29
C TYR A 248 4.45 -11.89 25.49
N HIS A 249 4.40 -11.95 24.15
CA HIS A 249 4.25 -10.76 23.31
C HIS A 249 2.93 -10.04 23.60
N LYS A 250 1.83 -10.79 23.74
CA LYS A 250 0.50 -10.24 24.06
C LYS A 250 0.49 -9.55 25.44
N ILE A 251 1.19 -10.11 26.43
CA ILE A 251 1.37 -9.50 27.76
C ILE A 251 2.14 -8.18 27.66
N ILE A 252 3.20 -8.13 26.84
CA ILE A 252 3.99 -6.91 26.63
C ILE A 252 3.12 -5.81 26.00
N VAL A 253 2.40 -6.10 24.91
CA VAL A 253 1.51 -5.10 24.30
C VAL A 253 0.49 -4.61 25.31
N LYS A 254 -0.17 -5.51 26.06
CA LYS A 254 -1.13 -5.13 27.09
C LYS A 254 -0.52 -4.23 28.17
N LYS A 255 0.70 -4.51 28.62
CA LYS A 255 1.45 -3.67 29.56
C LYS A 255 1.59 -2.24 29.02
N TYR A 256 2.11 -2.09 27.80
CA TYR A 256 2.33 -0.76 27.20
C TYR A 256 1.04 -0.03 26.80
N THR A 257 -0.03 -0.76 26.50
CA THR A 257 -1.37 -0.19 26.35
C THR A 257 -1.88 0.38 27.69
N ASN A 258 -1.75 -0.37 28.79
CA ASN A 258 -2.16 0.09 30.12
C ASN A 258 -1.33 1.29 30.61
N GLU A 259 -0.06 1.37 30.23
CA GLU A 259 0.83 2.49 30.55
C GLU A 259 0.60 3.73 29.65
N GLY A 260 -0.30 3.64 28.66
CA GLY A 260 -0.61 4.75 27.75
C GLY A 260 0.43 5.00 26.66
N VAL A 261 1.40 4.10 26.49
CA VAL A 261 2.43 4.14 25.43
C VAL A 261 1.81 3.75 24.08
N VAL A 262 0.76 2.93 24.08
CA VAL A 262 -0.04 2.57 22.91
C VAL A 262 -1.51 2.85 23.22
N LYS A 263 -2.18 3.70 22.42
CA LYS A 263 -3.61 4.01 22.65
C LYS A 263 -4.54 2.91 22.16
N CYS A 264 -4.21 2.29 21.03
CA CYS A 264 -4.99 1.23 20.42
C CYS A 264 -4.08 0.07 20.02
N SER A 265 -4.44 -1.16 20.40
CA SER A 265 -3.65 -2.35 20.08
C SER A 265 -4.51 -3.47 19.49
N TYR A 266 -4.05 -4.06 18.38
CA TYR A 266 -4.66 -5.24 17.76
C TYR A 266 -3.62 -6.38 17.73
N ILE A 267 -3.83 -7.46 18.47
CA ILE A 267 -2.91 -8.61 18.57
C ILE A 267 -3.67 -9.92 18.77
#